data_AF-A0A519UUV8-F1
#
_entry.id   AF-A0A519UUV8-F1
#
_cell.length_a   1.000
_cell.length_b   1.000
_cell.length_c   1.000
_cell.angle_alpha   90.00
_cell.angle_beta   90.00
_cell.angle_gamma   90.00
#
_symmetry.space_group_name_H-M   'P 1'
#
loop_
_entity.id
_entity.type
_entity.pdbx_description
1 polymer ?
#
loop_
_entity_poly.entity_id
_entity_poly.type
_entity_poly.pdbx_seq_one_letter_code
_entity_poly.pdbx_strand_id
1 'polypeptide(L)' 'MKKLLLSITIALLLFGVPAMAQQDAQYSQYIFNGIYINPAYAGYKENLNLHMFYRNQWTGIDGAPKSMSLAV' A
#
# COMPACT_ATOMS: atom_id res chain seq x y z
N MET A 1 0.85 18.26 -41.25
CA MET A 1 1.31 17.15 -40.38
C MET A 1 1.61 17.59 -38.94
N LYS A 2 2.51 18.56 -38.71
CA LYS A 2 2.86 19.03 -37.34
C LYS A 2 1.66 19.53 -36.51
N LYS A 3 0.74 20.29 -37.14
CA LYS A 3 -0.48 20.79 -36.48
C LYS A 3 -1.45 19.66 -36.08
N LEU A 4 -1.57 18.63 -36.92
CA LEU A 4 -2.39 17.45 -36.64
C LEU A 4 -1.81 16.63 -35.48
N LEU A 5 -0.48 16.43 -35.47
CA LEU A 5 0.22 15.78 -34.36
C LEU A 5 0.01 16.54 -33.05
N LEU A 6 0.12 17.87 -33.07
CA LEU A 6 -0.13 18.71 -31.91
C LEU A 6 -1.57 18.55 -31.38
N SER A 7 -2.57 18.57 -32.27
CA SER A 7 -3.97 18.37 -31.89
C SER A 7 -4.23 16.98 -31.29
N ILE A 8 -3.60 15.94 -31.84
CA ILE A 8 -3.71 14.57 -31.30
C ILE A 8 -3.09 14.48 -29.91
N THR A 9 -1.91 15.09 -29.70
CA THR A 9 -1.25 15.11 -28.38
C THR A 9 -2.10 15.84 -27.34
N ILE A 10 -2.70 16.97 -27.70
CA ILE A 10 -3.58 17.74 -26.80
C ILE A 10 -4.82 16.92 -26.44
N ALA A 11 -5.43 16.23 -27.41
CA ALA A 11 -6.57 15.36 -27.14
C ALA A 11 -6.19 14.23 -26.15
N LEU A 12 -5.07 13.54 -26.36
CA LEU A 12 -4.59 12.48 -25.47
C LEU A 12 -4.37 12.93 -24.02
N LEU A 13 -3.90 14.16 -23.81
CA LEU A 13 -3.71 14.71 -22.46
C LEU A 13 -5.02 15.04 -21.74
N LEU A 14 -6.10 15.29 -22.48
CA LEU A 14 -7.40 15.70 -21.92
C LEU A 14 -8.32 14.52 -21.59
N PHE A 15 -8.06 13.32 -22.11
CA PHE A 15 -8.91 12.13 -21.94
C PHE A 15 -8.33 11.08 -20.97
N GLY A 16 -7.55 11.49 -19.97
CA GLY A 16 -7.07 10.60 -18.93
C GLY A 16 -8.19 10.15 -17.97
N VAL A 17 -8.30 8.84 -17.73
CA VAL A 17 -9.23 8.26 -16.73
C VAL A 17 -8.52 8.18 -15.37
N PRO A 18 -9.17 8.53 -14.24
CA PRO A 18 -8.56 8.38 -12.92
C PRO A 18 -8.27 6.90 -12.64
N ALA A 19 -7.01 6.58 -12.35
CA ALA A 19 -6.64 5.25 -11.89
C ALA A 19 -7.00 5.11 -10.40
N MET A 20 -7.70 4.04 -10.05
CA MET A 20 -7.88 3.65 -8.66
C MET A 20 -6.70 2.79 -8.24
N ALA A 21 -5.79 3.36 -7.45
CA ALA A 21 -4.70 2.63 -6.84
C ALA A 21 -4.87 2.63 -5.31
N GLN A 22 -4.52 1.53 -4.67
CA GLN A 22 -4.47 1.43 -3.21
C GLN A 22 -3.06 1.69 -2.74
N GLN A 23 -2.95 2.37 -1.60
CA GLN A 23 -1.67 2.51 -0.92
C GLN A 23 -1.45 1.31 -0.01
N ASP A 24 -0.28 0.69 -0.11
CA ASP A 24 0.12 -0.38 0.79
C ASP A 24 0.16 0.11 2.24
N ALA A 25 -0.20 -0.78 3.15
CA ALA A 25 -0.09 -0.51 4.58
C ALA A 25 1.38 -0.22 4.93
N GLN A 26 1.61 0.92 5.56
CA GLN A 26 2.96 1.31 5.99
C GLN A 26 3.21 0.89 7.43
N TYR A 27 4.40 0.31 7.67
CA TYR A 27 4.83 -0.18 8.97
C TYR A 27 6.16 0.49 9.35
N SER A 28 6.22 1.10 10.54
CA SER A 28 7.46 1.71 11.05
C SER A 28 8.42 0.68 11.66
N GLN A 29 7.92 -0.47 12.08
CA GLN A 29 8.67 -1.52 12.77
C GLN A 29 8.63 -2.82 11.96
N TYR A 30 9.08 -2.73 10.71
CA TYR A 30 8.97 -3.80 9.70
C TYR A 30 9.64 -5.11 10.15
N ILE A 31 10.67 -5.04 11.00
CA ILE A 31 11.41 -6.19 11.55
C ILE A 31 10.48 -7.14 12.32
N PHE A 32 9.42 -6.64 12.95
CA PHE A 32 8.45 -7.47 13.67
C PHE A 32 7.33 -8.02 12.78
N ASN A 33 7.28 -7.65 11.50
CA ASN A 33 6.29 -8.11 10.53
C ASN A 33 6.97 -8.67 9.26
N GLY A 34 7.90 -9.61 9.47
CA GLY A 34 8.65 -10.25 8.39
C GLY A 34 7.77 -10.96 7.37
N ILE A 35 6.64 -11.53 7.80
CA ILE A 35 5.67 -12.21 6.93
C ILE A 35 5.02 -11.28 5.90
N TYR A 36 4.83 -9.99 6.22
CA TYR A 36 4.32 -9.00 5.26
C TYR A 36 5.31 -8.71 4.13
N ILE A 37 6.62 -8.84 4.41
CA ILE A 37 7.69 -8.53 3.45
C ILE A 37 8.07 -9.79 2.65
N ASN A 38 8.11 -10.93 3.32
CA ASN A 38 8.52 -12.20 2.74
C ASN A 38 7.53 -13.31 3.15
N PRO A 39 6.68 -13.77 2.23
CA PRO A 39 5.77 -14.87 2.48
C PRO A 39 6.44 -16.17 2.94
N ALA A 40 7.72 -16.41 2.57
CA ALA A 40 8.49 -17.58 3.02
C ALA A 40 8.82 -17.55 4.51
N TYR A 41 8.53 -16.44 5.20
CA TYR A 41 8.65 -16.34 6.66
C TYR A 41 7.55 -17.11 7.39
N ALA A 42 6.44 -17.44 6.72
CA ALA A 42 5.36 -18.25 7.29
C ALA A 42 5.91 -19.63 7.72
N GLY A 43 5.63 -20.03 8.97
CA GLY A 43 6.10 -21.31 9.50
C GLY A 43 7.61 -21.43 9.72
N TYR A 44 8.39 -20.33 9.62
CA TYR A 44 9.84 -20.39 9.89
C TYR A 44 10.14 -20.84 11.33
N LYS A 45 9.22 -20.54 12.26
CA LYS A 45 9.23 -21.14 13.57
C LYS A 45 8.45 -22.43 13.49
N GLU A 46 9.07 -23.52 13.92
CA GLU A 46 8.46 -24.85 14.00
C GLU A 46 7.45 -24.99 15.16
N ASN A 47 6.83 -23.88 15.57
CA ASN A 47 5.78 -23.80 16.58
C ASN A 47 4.69 -22.82 16.15
N LEU A 48 3.53 -22.88 16.81
CA LEU A 48 2.47 -21.90 16.58
C LEU A 48 2.98 -20.50 16.89
N ASN A 49 3.01 -19.60 15.89
CA ASN A 49 3.51 -18.25 16.07
C ASN A 49 2.55 -17.18 15.59
N LEU A 50 1.81 -16.59 16.54
CA LEU A 50 0.79 -15.61 16.23
C LEU A 50 1.37 -14.18 16.33
N HIS A 51 1.25 -13.42 15.23
CA HIS A 51 1.72 -12.05 15.09
C HIS A 51 0.54 -11.10 14.93
N MET A 52 0.41 -10.11 15.83
CA MET A 52 -0.60 -9.05 15.73
C MET A 52 0.09 -7.68 15.71
N PHE A 53 -0.32 -6.83 14.78
CA PHE A 53 0.19 -5.47 14.66
C PHE A 53 -0.96 -4.48 14.56
N TYR A 54 -0.84 -3.37 15.29
CA TYR A 54 -1.78 -2.25 15.23
C TYR A 54 -1.00 -0.94 15.15
N ARG A 55 -1.42 -0.06 14.24
CA ARG A 55 -0.82 1.24 14.03
C ARG A 55 -1.90 2.30 14.00
N ASN A 56 -1.72 3.32 14.82
CA ASN A 56 -2.56 4.51 14.88
C ASN A 56 -1.65 5.73 14.71
N GLN A 57 -1.80 6.45 13.61
CA GLN A 57 -1.00 7.64 13.33
C GLN A 57 -1.84 8.90 13.50
N TRP A 58 -1.18 10.04 13.73
CA TRP A 58 -1.84 11.34 13.79
C TRP A 58 -3.01 11.36 14.79
N THR A 59 -2.79 10.77 15.96
CA THR A 59 -3.81 10.58 17.00
C THR A 59 -4.49 11.90 17.36
N GLY A 60 -5.82 11.90 17.42
CA GLY A 60 -6.62 13.10 17.70
C GLY A 60 -7.10 13.84 16.45
N ILE A 61 -6.66 13.45 15.25
CA ILE A 61 -7.20 13.95 13.98
C ILE A 61 -8.32 12.99 13.52
N ASP A 62 -9.49 13.54 13.21
CA ASP A 62 -10.59 12.74 12.68
C ASP A 62 -10.26 12.18 11.28
N GLY A 63 -10.62 10.92 11.03
CA GLY A 63 -10.25 10.20 9.81
C GLY A 63 -8.77 9.83 9.68
N ALA A 64 -7.95 10.01 10.73
CA ALA A 64 -6.54 9.63 10.68
C ALA A 64 -6.33 8.14 10.39
N PRO A 65 -5.27 7.78 9.63
CA PRO A 65 -5.06 6.42 9.17
C PRO A 65 -4.76 5.46 10.32
N LYS A 66 -5.50 4.34 10.32
CA LYS A 66 -5.33 3.21 11.23
C LYS A 66 -5.11 1.95 10.42
N SER A 67 -4.18 1.10 10.85
CA SER A 67 -3.86 -0.16 10.18
C SER A 67 -3.72 -1.28 11.19
N MET A 68 -4.20 -2.47 10.83
CA MET A 68 -4.10 -3.67 11.65
C MET A 68 -3.71 -4.85 10.75
N SER A 69 -2.86 -5.74 11.26
CA SER A 69 -2.54 -7.01 10.61
C SER A 69 -2.50 -8.14 11.62
N LEU A 70 -2.93 -9.32 11.20
CA LEU A 70 -2.86 -10.57 11.94
C LEU A 70 -2.21 -11.63 11.04
N ALA A 71 -1.25 -12.37 11.57
CA ALA A 71 -0.57 -13.45 10.90
C ALA A 71 -0.29 -14.61 11.86
N VAL A 72 -0.12 -15.81 11.30
CA VAL A 72 0.19 -17.07 12.00
C VAL A 72 1.28 -17.81 11.25
#